data_AF-A0A1G1R4G0-F1
#
_entry.id   AF-A0A1G1R4G0-F1
#
_cell.length_a   1.000
_cell.length_b   1.000
_cell.length_c   1.000
_cell.angle_alpha   90.00
_cell.angle_beta   90.00
_cell.angle_gamma   90.00
#
_symmetry.space_group_name_H-M   'P 1'
#
loop_
_entity.id
_entity.type
_entity.pdbx_description
1 polymer ?
#
loop_
_entity_poly.entity_id
_entity_poly.type
_entity_poly.pdbx_seq_one_letter_code
_entity_poly.pdbx_strand_id
1 'polypeptide(L)'
;MPSKNIQLKTAVNFHGHLGPYLVLGLLMGEYALEKIKARPHFGLEVKVWGAKNKPKSCLIDGLQLSTGCTYGKGNITKYDGKVIKVNFRDLKTTKELTVFLSEETLERLKSAVDHLTSEKIAVEFYKKEVRSIFLSR
;
A
#
# COMPACT_ATOMS: atom_id res chain seq x y z
N MET A 1 -7.07 3.94 -16.30
CA MET A 1 -5.98 3.20 -15.61
C MET A 1 -5.30 4.21 -14.69
N PRO A 2 -5.03 3.89 -13.41
CA PRO A 2 -4.31 4.81 -12.53
C PRO A 2 -2.95 5.15 -13.16
N SER A 3 -2.52 6.40 -13.02
CA SER A 3 -1.27 6.90 -13.57
C SER A 3 -0.09 6.09 -13.04
N LYS A 4 0.47 5.18 -13.86
CA LYS A 4 1.66 4.38 -13.54
C LYS A 4 2.91 5.28 -13.43
N ASN A 5 3.01 6.06 -12.36
CA ASN A 5 4.21 6.88 -12.12
C ASN A 5 5.34 6.06 -11.49
N ILE A 6 5.07 4.87 -10.97
CA ILE A 6 6.10 3.98 -10.40
C ILE A 6 6.08 2.65 -11.14
N GLN A 7 7.20 2.31 -11.75
CA GLN A 7 7.35 1.01 -12.38
C GLN A 7 7.51 -0.06 -11.29
N LEU A 8 6.80 -1.19 -11.43
CA LEU A 8 6.94 -2.34 -10.53
C LEU A 8 8.41 -2.79 -10.37
N LYS A 9 9.20 -2.65 -11.43
CA LYS A 9 10.65 -2.89 -11.42
C LYS A 9 11.39 -2.01 -10.39
N THR A 10 11.06 -0.72 -10.30
CA THR A 10 11.65 0.19 -9.30
C THR A 10 11.31 -0.27 -7.89
N ALA A 11 10.07 -0.69 -7.65
CA ALA A 11 9.65 -1.17 -6.34
C ALA A 11 10.38 -2.47 -5.94
N VAL A 12 10.51 -3.41 -6.89
CA VAL A 12 11.29 -4.64 -6.67
C VAL A 12 12.76 -4.32 -6.41
N ASN A 13 13.36 -3.40 -7.15
CA ASN A 13 14.76 -3.00 -6.93
C ASN A 13 14.96 -2.35 -5.56
N PHE A 14 14.02 -1.52 -5.10
CA PHE A 14 14.08 -0.91 -3.78
C PHE A 14 13.90 -1.93 -2.65
N HIS A 15 12.92 -2.82 -2.79
CA HIS A 15 12.54 -3.77 -1.75
C HIS A 15 13.42 -5.04 -1.72
N GLY A 16 13.98 -5.42 -2.87
CA GLY A 16 14.81 -6.61 -3.07
C GLY A 16 14.08 -7.82 -3.68
N HIS A 17 12.74 -7.86 -3.67
CA HIS A 17 11.96 -8.92 -4.32
C HIS A 17 10.52 -8.48 -4.60
N LEU A 18 9.78 -9.27 -5.38
CA LEU A 18 8.35 -9.07 -5.61
C LEU A 18 7.54 -9.81 -4.54
N GLY A 19 6.67 -9.10 -3.83
CA GLY A 19 5.80 -9.70 -2.81
C GLY A 19 4.41 -9.07 -2.82
N PRO A 20 3.39 -9.81 -2.33
CA PRO A 20 2.01 -9.34 -2.40
C PRO A 20 1.79 -8.09 -1.55
N TYR A 21 2.42 -8.00 -0.38
CA TYR A 21 2.32 -6.81 0.46
C TYR A 21 2.99 -5.58 -0.15
N LEU A 22 4.13 -5.72 -0.83
CA LEU A 22 4.77 -4.63 -1.57
C LEU A 22 3.81 -4.06 -2.63
N VAL A 23 3.21 -4.95 -3.44
CA VAL A 23 2.23 -4.57 -4.47
C VAL A 23 1.01 -3.90 -3.85
N LEU A 24 0.47 -4.45 -2.76
CA LEU A 24 -0.66 -3.83 -2.07
C LEU A 24 -0.33 -2.42 -1.57
N GLY A 25 0.88 -2.17 -1.05
CA GLY A 25 1.31 -0.83 -0.65
C GLY A 25 1.38 0.16 -1.82
N LEU A 26 1.86 -0.28 -2.99
CA LEU A 26 1.88 0.55 -4.19
C LEU A 26 0.45 0.94 -4.61
N LEU A 27 -0.40 -0.07 -4.80
CA LEU A 27 -1.78 0.13 -5.25
C LEU A 27 -2.61 0.94 -4.26
N MET A 28 -2.42 0.71 -2.95
CA MET A 28 -3.18 1.38 -1.90
C MET A 28 -2.84 2.88 -1.84
N GLY A 29 -1.57 3.24 -1.98
CA GLY A 29 -1.17 4.66 -2.00
C GLY A 29 -1.65 5.37 -3.26
N GLU A 30 -1.51 4.76 -4.44
CA GLU A 30 -2.03 5.33 -5.70
C GLU A 30 -3.55 5.55 -5.62
N TYR A 31 -4.28 4.54 -5.15
CA TYR A 31 -5.72 4.59 -4.93
C TYR A 31 -6.13 5.76 -4.00
N ALA A 32 -5.44 5.89 -2.86
CA ALA A 32 -5.77 6.91 -1.88
C ALA A 32 -5.51 8.32 -2.43
N LEU A 33 -4.36 8.54 -3.09
CA LEU A 33 -4.01 9.83 -3.69
C LEU A 33 -5.02 10.26 -4.75
N GLU A 34 -5.45 9.33 -5.61
CA GLU A 34 -6.49 9.59 -6.61
C GLU A 34 -7.81 10.01 -5.94
N LYS A 35 -8.23 9.28 -4.90
CA LYS A 35 -9.50 9.52 -4.19
C LYS A 35 -9.56 10.86 -3.48
N ILE A 36 -8.49 11.24 -2.76
CA ILE A 36 -8.45 12.53 -2.05
C ILE A 36 -7.97 13.69 -2.94
N LYS A 37 -7.59 13.40 -4.20
CA LYS A 37 -7.02 14.35 -5.17
C LYS A 37 -5.74 15.02 -4.66
N ALA A 38 -4.90 14.28 -3.95
CA ALA A 38 -3.63 14.78 -3.41
C ALA A 38 -2.47 14.53 -4.37
N ARG A 39 -1.43 15.37 -4.26
CA ARG A 39 -0.15 15.15 -4.95
C ARG A 39 0.82 14.42 -4.01
N PRO A 40 1.66 13.51 -4.53
CA PRO A 40 2.61 12.77 -3.70
C PRO A 40 3.70 13.67 -3.08
N HIS A 41 4.49 13.07 -2.19
CA HIS A 41 5.73 13.55 -1.56
C HIS A 41 5.63 14.59 -0.44
N PHE A 42 4.80 15.62 -0.56
CA PHE A 42 4.77 16.76 0.38
C PHE A 42 3.35 17.15 0.78
N GLY A 43 3.18 17.58 2.04
CA GLY A 43 1.87 17.94 2.57
C GLY A 43 0.94 16.73 2.78
N LEU A 44 1.51 15.54 2.89
CA LEU A 44 0.81 14.28 3.12
C LEU A 44 1.31 13.63 4.41
N GLU A 45 0.38 13.04 5.14
CA GLU A 45 0.63 12.15 6.27
C GLU A 45 0.04 10.77 5.96
N VAL A 46 0.79 9.71 6.26
CA VAL A 46 0.33 8.32 6.16
C VAL A 46 0.46 7.64 7.52
N LYS A 47 -0.63 7.05 8.00
CA LYS A 47 -0.64 6.29 9.25
C LYS A 47 -1.00 4.84 8.97
N VAL A 48 -0.17 3.90 9.43
CA VAL A 48 -0.29 2.47 9.12
C VAL A 48 -0.50 1.66 10.40
N TRP A 49 -1.53 0.81 10.43
CA TRP A 49 -1.76 -0.16 11.50
C TRP A 49 -1.72 -1.59 10.96
N GLY A 50 -1.47 -2.58 11.83
CA GLY A 50 -1.57 -4.01 11.48
C GLY A 50 -0.47 -4.56 10.56
N ALA A 51 0.51 -3.74 10.20
CA ALA A 51 1.66 -4.10 9.37
C ALA A 51 2.97 -4.14 10.18
N LYS A 52 2.95 -4.76 11.37
CA LYS A 52 4.10 -4.72 12.30
C LYS A 52 5.30 -5.55 11.85
N ASN A 53 5.05 -6.79 11.50
CA ASN A 53 6.10 -7.77 11.23
C ASN A 53 6.04 -8.22 9.77
N LYS A 54 7.12 -8.82 9.30
CA LYS A 54 7.13 -9.51 8.01
C LYS A 54 6.07 -10.64 8.01
N PRO A 55 5.44 -10.91 6.86
CA PRO A 55 5.59 -10.21 5.58
C PRO A 55 4.76 -8.92 5.47
N LYS A 56 3.85 -8.63 6.41
CA LYS A 56 2.92 -7.49 6.33
C LYS A 56 3.63 -6.14 6.27
N SER A 57 4.77 -6.00 6.94
CA SER A 57 5.54 -4.75 6.96
C SER A 57 6.07 -4.33 5.59
N CYS A 58 6.19 -5.24 4.61
CA CYS A 58 6.60 -4.90 3.23
C CYS A 58 5.60 -3.94 2.54
N LEU A 59 4.35 -3.88 3.03
CA LEU A 59 3.36 -2.91 2.59
C LEU A 59 3.82 -1.47 2.77
N ILE A 60 4.63 -1.21 3.80
CA ILE A 60 5.13 0.12 4.10
C ILE A 60 6.07 0.61 3.00
N ASP A 61 6.92 -0.25 2.44
CA ASP A 61 7.81 0.13 1.34
C ASP A 61 7.02 0.51 0.08
N GLY A 62 5.96 -0.25 -0.22
CA GLY A 62 5.03 0.10 -1.30
C GLY A 62 4.36 1.45 -1.08
N LEU A 63 3.92 1.74 0.15
CA LEU A 63 3.36 3.05 0.51
C LEU A 63 4.38 4.18 0.37
N GLN A 64 5.63 3.96 0.80
CA GLN A 64 6.68 4.98 0.69
C GLN A 64 6.93 5.36 -0.76
N LEU A 65 6.94 4.37 -1.65
CA LEU A 65 7.10 4.59 -3.08
C LEU A 65 5.87 5.32 -3.64
N SER A 66 4.66 4.78 -3.45
CA SER A 66 3.43 5.32 -4.08
C SER A 66 3.02 6.70 -3.58
N THR A 67 3.28 7.00 -2.30
CA THR A 67 2.88 8.28 -1.70
C THR A 67 4.01 9.29 -1.61
N GLY A 68 5.26 8.84 -1.61
CA GLY A 68 6.41 9.67 -1.27
C GLY A 68 6.49 10.07 0.20
N CYS A 69 5.61 9.53 1.06
CA CYS A 69 5.70 9.64 2.51
C CYS A 69 6.66 8.59 3.05
N THR A 70 7.77 9.03 3.65
CA THR A 70 8.87 8.13 4.00
C THR A 70 9.24 8.25 5.47
N TYR A 71 9.87 7.22 6.02
CA TYR A 71 10.40 7.28 7.39
C TYR A 71 11.39 8.43 7.54
N GLY A 72 12.27 8.66 6.56
CA GLY A 72 13.25 9.74 6.59
C GLY A 72 12.63 11.14 6.57
N LYS A 73 11.46 11.31 5.92
CA LYS A 73 10.69 12.56 5.96
C LYS A 73 9.83 12.70 7.23
N GLY A 74 9.70 11.64 8.04
CA GLY A 74 8.89 11.62 9.24
C GLY A 74 7.38 11.73 9.00
N ASN A 75 6.90 11.51 7.77
CA ASN A 75 5.48 11.67 7.40
C ASN A 75 4.77 10.35 7.07
N ILE A 76 5.40 9.22 7.39
CA ILE A 76 4.73 7.92 7.53
C ILE A 76 4.97 7.38 8.94
N THR A 77 3.90 7.03 9.63
CA THR A 77 3.95 6.56 11.01
C THR A 77 3.27 5.21 11.15
N LYS A 78 3.91 4.32 11.90
CA LYS A 78 3.44 2.97 12.15
C LYS A 78 2.89 2.86 13.56
N TYR A 79 1.73 2.22 13.68
CA TYR A 79 1.02 2.01 14.92
C TYR A 79 0.72 0.52 15.13
N ASP A 80 0.54 0.14 16.38
CA ASP A 80 0.09 -1.20 16.73
C ASP A 80 -1.38 -1.41 16.33
N GLY A 81 -1.68 -2.59 15.80
CA GLY A 81 -3.04 -2.96 15.40
C GLY A 81 -3.15 -4.41 14.98
N LYS A 82 -4.37 -4.95 15.02
CA LYS A 82 -4.66 -6.34 14.62
C LYS A 82 -4.89 -6.50 13.12
N VAL A 83 -5.49 -5.48 12.51
CA VAL A 83 -5.89 -5.46 11.09
C VAL A 83 -5.12 -4.41 10.32
N ILE A 84 -4.83 -4.70 9.04
CA ILE A 84 -4.22 -3.73 8.14
C ILE A 84 -5.24 -2.65 7.83
N LYS A 85 -4.90 -1.42 8.20
CA LYS A 85 -5.59 -0.20 7.79
C LYS A 85 -4.57 0.90 7.58
N VAL A 86 -4.80 1.75 6.59
CA VAL A 86 -3.92 2.87 6.28
C VAL A 86 -4.76 4.12 6.12
N ASN A 87 -4.47 5.13 6.93
CA ASN A 87 -5.07 6.45 6.80
C ASN A 87 -4.12 7.35 6.02
N PHE A 88 -4.68 8.09 5.07
CA PHE A 88 -3.99 9.07 4.25
C PHE A 88 -4.66 10.41 4.49
N ARG A 89 -3.86 11.44 4.76
CA ARG A 89 -4.38 12.79 4.98
C ARG A 89 -3.57 13.81 4.19
N ASP A 90 -4.27 14.61 3.39
CA ASP A 90 -3.72 15.81 2.79
C ASP A 90 -3.80 16.95 3.79
N LEU A 91 -2.64 17.41 4.26
CA LEU A 91 -2.52 18.45 5.26
C LEU A 91 -2.91 19.84 4.72
N LYS A 92 -2.93 20.03 3.39
CA LYS A 92 -3.31 21.31 2.77
C LYS A 92 -4.81 21.44 2.61
N THR A 93 -5.49 20.35 2.25
CA THR A 93 -6.94 20.33 1.98
C THR A 93 -7.76 19.73 3.10
N THR A 94 -7.10 19.18 4.13
CA THR A 94 -7.68 18.41 5.25
C THR A 94 -8.46 17.16 4.85
N LYS A 95 -8.48 16.80 3.57
CA LYS A 95 -9.12 15.58 3.10
C LYS A 95 -8.37 14.37 3.63
N GLU A 96 -9.12 13.37 4.04
CA GLU A 96 -8.59 12.11 4.50
C GLU A 96 -9.36 10.93 3.92
N LEU A 97 -8.69 9.78 3.90
CA LEU A 97 -9.26 8.51 3.50
C LEU A 97 -8.60 7.41 4.31
N THR A 98 -9.40 6.50 4.85
CA THR A 98 -8.89 5.28 5.49
C THR A 98 -9.18 4.09 4.60
N VAL A 99 -8.12 3.35 4.25
CA VAL A 99 -8.18 2.20 3.35
C VAL A 99 -7.90 0.91 4.11
N PHE A 100 -8.68 -0.12 3.80
CA PHE A 100 -8.62 -1.48 4.34
C PHE A 100 -8.49 -2.48 3.19
N LEU A 101 -8.03 -3.68 3.50
CA LEU A 101 -8.09 -4.81 2.56
C LEU A 101 -9.49 -5.41 2.57
N SER A 102 -10.00 -5.81 1.40
CA SER A 102 -11.25 -6.58 1.30
C SER A 102 -11.08 -7.98 1.92
N GLU A 103 -12.19 -8.60 2.32
CA GLU A 103 -12.18 -9.97 2.86
C GLU A 103 -11.60 -10.97 1.84
N GLU A 104 -12.00 -10.84 0.57
CA GLU A 104 -11.46 -11.64 -0.52
C GLU A 104 -9.92 -11.51 -0.65
N THR A 105 -9.39 -10.30 -0.50
CA THR A 105 -7.94 -10.05 -0.52
C THR A 105 -7.25 -10.70 0.68
N LEU A 106 -7.86 -10.61 1.86
CA LEU A 106 -7.33 -11.22 3.08
C LEU A 106 -7.30 -12.75 2.96
N GLU A 107 -8.35 -13.37 2.44
CA GLU A 107 -8.38 -14.82 2.18
C GLU A 107 -7.34 -15.22 1.15
N ARG A 108 -7.23 -14.47 0.04
CA ARG A 108 -6.23 -14.75 -1.00
C ARG A 108 -4.81 -14.69 -0.43
N LEU A 109 -4.51 -13.74 0.45
CA LEU A 109 -3.20 -13.64 1.10
C LEU A 109 -2.84 -14.87 1.94
N LYS A 110 -3.80 -15.58 2.54
CA LYS A 110 -3.52 -16.79 3.35
C LYS A 110 -2.95 -17.95 2.51
N SER A 111 -3.19 -17.94 1.20
CA SER A 111 -2.67 -18.96 0.29
C SER A 111 -1.24 -18.70 -0.19
N ALA A 112 -0.60 -17.61 0.26
CA ALA A 112 0.82 -17.31 0.00
C ALA A 112 1.72 -18.09 0.97
N VAL A 113 1.93 -19.38 0.69
CA VAL A 113 2.64 -20.31 1.60
C VAL A 113 4.15 -20.40 1.33
N ASP A 114 4.59 -19.99 0.15
CA ASP A 114 5.99 -19.99 -0.27
C ASP A 114 6.31 -18.78 -1.17
N HIS A 115 7.57 -18.66 -1.58
CA HIS A 115 8.02 -17.55 -2.43
C HIS A 115 7.31 -17.54 -3.80
N LEU A 116 7.16 -18.71 -4.42
CA LEU A 116 6.58 -18.83 -5.76
C LEU A 116 5.10 -18.43 -5.78
N THR A 117 4.33 -18.91 -4.81
CA THR A 117 2.91 -18.57 -4.63
C THR A 117 2.76 -17.09 -4.25
N SER A 118 3.65 -16.55 -3.42
CA SER A 118 3.69 -15.13 -3.07
C SER A 118 3.87 -14.24 -4.30
N GLU A 119 4.84 -14.55 -5.17
CA GLU A 119 5.07 -13.80 -6.41
C GLU A 119 3.87 -13.90 -7.37
N LYS A 120 3.27 -15.08 -7.53
CA LYS A 120 2.06 -15.26 -8.35
C LYS A 120 0.90 -14.38 -7.84
N ILE A 121 0.68 -14.35 -6.53
CA ILE A 121 -0.35 -13.50 -5.89
C ILE A 121 -0.02 -12.03 -6.09
N ALA A 122 1.25 -11.63 -5.98
CA ALA A 122 1.66 -10.26 -6.22
C ALA A 122 1.33 -9.81 -7.66
N VAL A 123 1.61 -10.65 -8.65
CA VAL A 123 1.27 -10.39 -10.06
C VAL A 123 -0.25 -10.34 -10.26
N GLU A 124 -1.00 -11.22 -9.62
CA GLU A 124 -2.46 -11.23 -9.64
C GLU A 124 -3.04 -9.90 -9.12
N PHE A 125 -2.64 -9.47 -7.92
CA PHE A 125 -3.10 -8.20 -7.35
C PHE A 125 -2.73 -7.01 -8.22
N TYR A 126 -1.52 -6.99 -8.80
CA TYR A 126 -1.08 -5.91 -9.68
C TYR A 126 -1.93 -5.77 -10.96
N LYS A 127 -2.58 -6.86 -11.39
CA LYS A 127 -3.47 -6.87 -12.56
C LYS A 127 -4.94 -6.67 -12.21
N LYS A 128 -5.32 -6.83 -10.94
CA LYS A 128 -6.72 -6.80 -10.50
C LYS A 128 -7.24 -5.36 -10.44
N GLU A 129 -8.55 -5.19 -10.58
CA GLU A 129 -9.17 -3.89 -10.38
C GLU A 129 -9.06 -3.46 -8.91
N VAL A 130 -8.47 -2.29 -8.67
CA VAL A 130 -8.19 -1.73 -7.34
C VAL A 130 -9.42 -1.72 -6.41
N ARG A 131 -10.63 -1.47 -6.96
CA ARG A 131 -11.88 -1.44 -6.19
C ARG A 131 -12.29 -2.80 -5.61
N SER A 132 -11.81 -3.90 -6.18
CA SER A 132 -12.02 -5.25 -5.62
C SER A 132 -11.02 -5.60 -4.51
N ILE A 133 -9.89 -4.88 -4.45
CA ILE A 133 -8.82 -5.12 -3.48
C ILE A 133 -9.08 -4.37 -2.17
N PHE A 134 -9.62 -3.15 -2.27
CA PHE A 134 -9.70 -2.23 -1.15
C PHE A 134 -11.13 -1.82 -0.79
N LEU A 135 -11.34 -1.65 0.52
CA LEU A 135 -12.49 -0.94 1.08
C LEU A 135 -11.99 0.40 1.61
N SER A 136 -12.76 1.48 1.47
CA SER A 136 -12.37 2.79 1.98
C SER A 136 -13.50 3.55 2.64
N ARG A 137 -13.17 4.32 3.68
CA ARG A 137 -14.08 5.18 4.45
C ARG A 137 -13.45 6.55 4.66
#